data_AF-A0A428U1T7-F1
#
_entry.id   AF-A0A428U1T7-F1
#
_cell.length_a   1.000
_cell.length_b   1.000
_cell.length_c   1.000
_cell.angle_alpha   90.00
_cell.angle_beta   90.00
_cell.angle_gamma   90.00
#
_symmetry.space_group_name_H-M   'P 1'
#
loop_
_entity.id
_entity.type
_entity.pdbx_description
1 polymer ?
#
loop_
_entity_poly.entity_id
_entity_poly.type
_entity_poly.pdbx_seq_one_letter_code
_entity_poly.pdbx_strand_id
1 'polypeptide(L)'
;MATEYIDGPKPEQFPFEFLLRHVDDEPTIADYRFFQQAATGIIETALGFAVLGEVEGATKLLETLKNRGIDPFGVLDREYPFLKPGMYFAWEATSSWPSWIPDEERTEEKLQELEAEGRTPWLERFNGEWQVSEETAKKALDMAYQGIATVLPDYNGTLAGQVAQAEILWKNGEFSSAANPNGPMTVRYSKLAMWWRQGIYPYPYVQVYRTAGLMIALDIYLRLGNEEEAQTAFERVCGRFQYEEQVEQLTCSRMVWKKLLTAPSRPILDLLQIHPAKLRPAVTRALHMAEHRLEHGPKRRYKGESIEKLAHAVSANTFHNCPYDVLAAYRPPGNPRARPEDANGLLRPPCSPSEIEDLEKRLEVKLPEDYKEFLCVTNGLGSMWNGQNLVDYLVKAEDVCWQDIDFLEGNMIPLLRDNDPSPWTDNRLDWPEVGSFRAICLSGDQNSEESNGHLFLLPSEMVQERKDYFFKEYENRNESQRRELDRVVEETYGSMEKFRNLEYALISWTPWDIEFFPYNGVKDLLERMAEAGLHKDRPWLNIFEPRFRRLG
;
A
#
# COMPACT_ATOMS: atom_id res chain seq x y z
N MET A 1 -14.82 35.25 -13.14
CA MET A 1 -15.71 34.17 -13.58
C MET A 1 -15.24 32.92 -12.88
N ALA A 2 -16.01 32.42 -11.92
CA ALA A 2 -15.71 31.18 -11.23
C ALA A 2 -15.76 30.05 -12.27
N THR A 3 -14.64 29.37 -12.49
CA THR A 3 -14.65 28.09 -13.18
C THR A 3 -15.29 27.10 -12.22
N GLU A 4 -16.56 26.79 -12.45
CA GLU A 4 -17.20 25.60 -11.88
C GLU A 4 -16.32 24.41 -12.23
N TYR A 5 -15.62 23.87 -11.23
CA TYR A 5 -15.00 22.56 -11.36
C TYR A 5 -16.13 21.58 -11.62
N ILE A 6 -16.14 20.99 -12.81
CA ILE A 6 -17.03 19.89 -13.13
C ILE A 6 -16.61 18.76 -12.20
N ASP A 7 -17.41 18.52 -11.14
CA ASP A 7 -17.38 17.26 -10.42
C ASP A 7 -17.51 16.18 -11.49
N GLY A 8 -16.42 15.46 -11.75
CA GLY A 8 -16.48 14.25 -12.56
C GLY A 8 -17.56 13.31 -11.99
N PRO A 9 -18.04 12.32 -12.76
CA PRO A 9 -19.02 11.36 -12.26
C PRO A 9 -18.56 10.86 -10.89
N LYS A 10 -19.36 11.13 -9.85
CA LYS A 10 -19.05 10.70 -8.49
C LYS A 10 -18.95 9.17 -8.56
N PRO A 11 -17.76 8.58 -8.35
CA PRO A 11 -17.67 7.14 -8.21
C PRO A 11 -18.70 6.73 -7.16
N GLU A 12 -19.34 5.58 -7.31
CA GLU A 12 -20.15 5.02 -6.21
C GLU A 12 -19.29 5.08 -4.95
N GLN A 13 -19.70 5.93 -4.00
CA GLN A 13 -18.96 6.11 -2.77
C GLN A 13 -19.36 4.96 -1.87
N PHE A 14 -18.40 4.09 -1.58
CA PHE A 14 -18.57 3.00 -0.63
C PHE A 14 -17.75 3.29 0.64
N PRO A 15 -18.04 4.39 1.37
CA PRO A 15 -17.20 4.82 2.47
C PRO A 15 -17.19 3.82 3.63
N PHE A 16 -18.29 3.08 3.82
CA PHE A 16 -18.36 2.05 4.84
C PHE A 16 -17.48 0.85 4.49
N GLU A 17 -17.57 0.38 3.25
CA GLU A 17 -16.76 -0.70 2.72
C GLU A 17 -15.28 -0.30 2.69
N PHE A 18 -14.95 0.96 2.37
CA PHE A 18 -13.59 1.49 2.47
C PHE A 18 -13.05 1.41 3.90
N LEU A 19 -13.82 1.87 4.90
CA LEU A 19 -13.44 1.81 6.31
C LEU A 19 -13.34 0.36 6.84
N LEU A 20 -13.98 -0.59 6.16
CA LEU A 20 -13.98 -2.03 6.47
C LEU A 20 -13.25 -2.87 5.42
N ARG A 21 -12.39 -2.27 4.58
CA ARG A 21 -11.79 -2.95 3.42
C ARG A 21 -11.03 -4.21 3.82
N HIS A 22 -10.40 -4.24 4.99
CA HIS A 22 -9.68 -5.43 5.46
C HIS A 22 -10.59 -6.52 6.03
N VAL A 23 -11.89 -6.27 6.18
CA VAL A 23 -12.87 -7.22 6.72
C VAL A 23 -13.78 -7.75 5.62
N ASP A 24 -14.25 -6.87 4.74
CA ASP A 24 -15.30 -7.19 3.77
C ASP A 24 -14.78 -7.30 2.32
N ASP A 25 -13.60 -6.74 1.99
CA ASP A 25 -12.96 -6.97 0.69
C ASP A 25 -11.91 -8.08 0.78
N GLU A 26 -11.99 -9.01 -0.16
CA GLU A 26 -11.08 -10.14 -0.26
C GLU A 26 -9.78 -9.74 -0.99
N PRO A 27 -8.61 -10.24 -0.56
CA PRO A 27 -8.31 -10.90 0.72
C PRO A 27 -8.48 -10.01 1.96
N THR A 28 -8.96 -10.62 3.05
CA THR A 28 -9.22 -9.99 4.35
C THR A 28 -8.03 -10.12 5.32
N ILE A 29 -8.12 -9.51 6.51
CA ILE A 29 -7.17 -9.71 7.64
C ILE A 29 -6.91 -11.20 7.90
N ALA A 30 -7.93 -12.03 7.75
CA ALA A 30 -7.80 -13.47 7.96
C ALA A 30 -6.82 -14.10 6.96
N ASP A 31 -6.71 -13.57 5.75
CA ASP A 31 -5.90 -14.10 4.65
C ASP A 31 -4.47 -13.53 4.66
N TYR A 32 -4.23 -12.37 5.28
CA TYR A 32 -2.94 -11.67 5.26
C TYR A 32 -1.79 -12.54 5.74
N ARG A 33 -0.90 -12.91 4.82
CA ARG A 33 0.13 -13.92 5.07
C ARG A 33 1.17 -13.50 6.09
N PHE A 34 1.55 -12.23 6.06
CA PHE A 34 2.58 -11.67 6.92
C PHE A 34 1.97 -11.02 8.15
N PHE A 35 2.63 -11.17 9.29
CA PHE A 35 2.12 -10.62 10.56
C PHE A 35 1.96 -9.10 10.50
N GLN A 36 2.93 -8.38 9.92
CA GLN A 36 2.84 -6.92 9.83
C GLN A 36 1.60 -6.48 9.06
N GLN A 37 1.31 -7.13 7.92
CA GLN A 37 0.12 -6.84 7.13
C GLN A 37 -1.15 -7.07 7.94
N ALA A 38 -1.22 -8.17 8.71
CA ALA A 38 -2.32 -8.45 9.64
C ALA A 38 -2.46 -7.36 10.72
N ALA A 39 -1.36 -6.94 11.34
CA ALA A 39 -1.37 -5.92 12.38
C ALA A 39 -1.81 -4.55 11.83
N THR A 40 -1.30 -4.14 10.67
CA THR A 40 -1.71 -2.92 9.96
C THR A 40 -3.20 -2.94 9.65
N GLY A 41 -3.72 -4.01 9.05
CA GLY A 41 -5.16 -4.13 8.76
C GLY A 41 -6.04 -4.09 10.00
N ILE A 42 -5.59 -4.68 11.13
CA ILE A 42 -6.28 -4.60 12.44
C ILE A 42 -6.31 -3.15 12.94
N ILE A 43 -5.19 -2.44 12.87
CA ILE A 43 -5.04 -1.06 13.32
C ILE A 43 -5.92 -0.11 12.50
N GLU A 44 -5.84 -0.18 11.18
CA GLU A 44 -6.62 0.67 10.26
C GLU A 44 -8.12 0.41 10.42
N THR A 45 -8.52 -0.85 10.58
CA THR A 45 -9.91 -1.21 10.86
C THR A 45 -10.38 -0.67 12.22
N ALA A 46 -9.51 -0.70 13.25
CA ALA A 46 -9.84 -0.14 14.56
C ALA A 46 -10.07 1.37 14.47
N LEU A 47 -9.19 2.09 13.75
CA LEU A 47 -9.37 3.52 13.53
C LEU A 47 -10.67 3.82 12.76
N GLY A 48 -10.98 3.02 11.74
CA GLY A 48 -12.24 3.11 11.00
C GLY A 48 -13.47 2.97 11.91
N PHE A 49 -13.49 1.99 12.81
CA PHE A 49 -14.57 1.85 13.79
C PHE A 49 -14.63 3.03 14.78
N ALA A 50 -13.49 3.52 15.25
CA ALA A 50 -13.45 4.65 16.16
C ALA A 50 -14.05 5.90 15.51
N VAL A 51 -13.71 6.18 14.25
CA VAL A 51 -14.25 7.30 13.46
C VAL A 51 -15.76 7.18 13.27
N LEU A 52 -16.29 5.97 13.13
CA LEU A 52 -17.74 5.72 13.07
C LEU A 52 -18.43 5.79 14.44
N GLY A 53 -17.70 6.14 15.51
CA GLY A 53 -18.21 6.28 16.87
C GLY A 53 -18.28 4.98 17.68
N GLU A 54 -17.74 3.87 17.16
CA GLU A 54 -17.63 2.57 17.85
C GLU A 54 -16.29 2.43 18.59
N VAL A 55 -16.03 3.35 19.52
CA VAL A 55 -14.77 3.42 20.29
C VAL A 55 -14.51 2.13 21.09
N GLU A 56 -15.55 1.53 21.69
CA GLU A 56 -15.42 0.27 22.42
C GLU A 56 -14.97 -0.88 21.50
N GLY A 57 -15.56 -0.97 20.30
CA GLY A 57 -15.22 -1.99 19.31
C GLY A 57 -13.79 -1.83 18.78
N ALA A 58 -13.40 -0.59 18.48
CA ALA A 58 -12.03 -0.24 18.10
C ALA A 58 -11.02 -0.62 19.18
N THR A 59 -11.32 -0.31 20.45
CA THR A 59 -10.46 -0.63 21.60
C THR A 59 -10.26 -2.14 21.74
N LYS A 60 -11.35 -2.91 21.67
CA LYS A 60 -11.29 -4.38 21.71
C LYS A 60 -10.45 -4.96 20.59
N LEU A 61 -10.50 -4.34 19.40
CA LEU A 61 -9.72 -4.79 18.26
C LEU A 61 -8.22 -4.58 18.50
N LEU A 62 -7.81 -3.44 19.06
CA LEU A 62 -6.42 -3.20 19.47
C LEU A 62 -5.99 -4.11 20.64
N GLU A 63 -6.90 -4.46 21.55
CA GLU A 63 -6.64 -5.42 22.62
C GLU A 63 -6.30 -6.82 22.09
N THR A 64 -6.74 -7.20 20.89
CA THR A 64 -6.34 -8.49 20.28
C THR A 64 -4.83 -8.58 20.05
N LEU A 65 -4.18 -7.46 19.69
CA LEU A 65 -2.73 -7.33 19.59
C LEU A 65 -2.10 -7.28 20.99
N LYS A 66 -2.63 -6.41 21.87
CA LYS A 66 -2.08 -6.20 23.21
C LYS A 66 -2.04 -7.48 24.06
N ASN A 67 -3.10 -8.27 24.00
CA ASN A 67 -3.22 -9.55 24.73
C ASN A 67 -2.17 -10.59 24.30
N ARG A 68 -1.51 -10.38 23.16
CA ARG A 68 -0.43 -11.21 22.64
C ARG A 68 0.96 -10.58 22.84
N GLY A 69 1.05 -9.54 23.65
CA GLY A 69 2.31 -8.83 23.93
C GLY A 69 2.76 -7.90 22.80
N ILE A 70 1.90 -7.61 21.84
CA ILE A 70 2.19 -6.69 20.73
C ILE A 70 1.69 -5.30 21.15
N ASP A 71 2.55 -4.31 21.09
CA ASP A 71 2.14 -2.92 21.29
C ASP A 71 1.51 -2.38 20.00
N PRO A 72 0.20 -2.09 19.95
CA PRO A 72 -0.44 -1.57 18.74
C PRO A 72 0.15 -0.24 18.29
N PHE A 73 0.70 0.58 19.20
CA PHE A 73 1.37 1.83 18.83
C PHE A 73 2.80 1.59 18.37
N GLY A 74 3.48 0.60 18.95
CA GLY A 74 4.85 0.21 18.58
C GLY A 74 4.98 -0.40 17.18
N VAL A 75 3.94 -1.09 16.68
CA VAL A 75 3.97 -1.72 15.34
C VAL A 75 4.15 -0.68 14.23
N LEU A 76 3.57 0.51 14.40
CA LEU A 76 3.56 1.56 13.38
C LEU A 76 4.09 2.91 13.88
N ASP A 77 4.77 2.97 15.03
CA ASP A 77 5.09 4.21 15.76
C ASP A 77 5.75 5.30 14.90
N ARG A 78 6.52 4.89 13.88
CA ARG A 78 7.24 5.80 12.96
C ARG A 78 6.57 5.99 11.59
N GLU A 79 5.58 5.16 11.25
CA GLU A 79 4.91 5.13 9.95
C GLU A 79 3.47 5.66 10.02
N TYR A 80 2.82 5.48 11.17
CA TYR A 80 1.41 5.76 11.40
C TYR A 80 1.23 6.65 12.64
N PRO A 81 1.65 7.92 12.57
CA PRO A 81 1.60 8.85 13.70
C PRO A 81 0.17 9.19 14.14
N PHE A 82 -0.85 8.65 13.47
CA PHE A 82 -2.24 9.03 13.62
C PHE A 82 -3.02 8.12 14.58
N LEU A 83 -2.63 6.84 14.73
CA LEU A 83 -3.35 5.90 15.60
C LEU A 83 -3.36 6.36 17.05
N LYS A 84 -2.20 6.72 17.59
CA LYS A 84 -2.06 7.13 19.00
C LYS A 84 -2.88 8.39 19.30
N PRO A 85 -2.74 9.51 18.56
CA PRO A 85 -3.63 10.67 18.72
C PRO A 85 -5.10 10.30 18.57
N GLY A 86 -5.47 9.58 17.51
CA GLY A 86 -6.86 9.22 17.22
C GLY A 86 -7.53 8.46 18.36
N MET A 87 -6.89 7.41 18.86
CA MET A 87 -7.45 6.60 19.95
C MET A 87 -7.44 7.32 21.29
N TYR A 88 -6.39 8.09 21.61
CA TYR A 88 -6.32 8.85 22.87
C TYR A 88 -7.44 9.89 22.96
N PHE A 89 -7.69 10.62 21.87
CA PHE A 89 -8.77 11.59 21.81
C PHE A 89 -10.15 10.92 21.83
N ALA A 90 -10.30 9.75 21.20
CA ALA A 90 -11.52 8.96 21.28
C ALA A 90 -11.83 8.51 22.73
N TRP A 91 -10.83 7.98 23.44
CA TRP A 91 -10.97 7.55 24.84
C TRP A 91 -11.22 8.71 25.78
N GLU A 92 -10.55 9.85 25.56
CA GLU A 92 -10.82 11.07 26.30
C GLU A 92 -12.27 11.52 26.13
N ALA A 93 -12.72 11.67 24.87
CA ALA A 93 -14.04 12.18 24.54
C ALA A 93 -15.18 11.28 25.02
N THR A 94 -14.94 9.98 25.15
CA THR A 94 -15.91 8.99 25.65
C THR A 94 -15.70 8.58 27.11
N SER A 95 -14.64 9.08 27.77
CA SER A 95 -14.22 8.63 29.11
C SER A 95 -14.05 7.11 29.21
N SER A 96 -13.54 6.47 28.14
CA SER A 96 -13.44 5.01 28.01
C SER A 96 -12.00 4.48 27.94
N TRP A 97 -11.08 5.15 28.67
CA TRP A 97 -9.68 4.76 28.72
C TRP A 97 -9.48 3.28 29.09
N PRO A 98 -8.75 2.51 28.26
CA PRO A 98 -8.46 1.12 28.60
C PRO A 98 -7.43 1.05 29.73
N SER A 99 -7.47 -0.03 30.51
CA SER A 99 -6.66 -0.20 31.73
C SER A 99 -5.15 -0.26 31.48
N TRP A 100 -4.74 -0.56 30.24
CA TRP A 100 -3.34 -0.69 29.85
C TRP A 100 -2.69 0.64 29.42
N ILE A 101 -3.45 1.73 29.38
CA ILE A 101 -2.92 3.10 29.20
C ILE A 101 -2.65 3.70 30.58
N PRO A 102 -1.41 4.09 30.92
CA PRO A 102 -1.09 4.70 32.21
C PRO A 102 -1.81 6.03 32.47
N ASP A 103 -2.14 6.34 33.73
CA ASP A 103 -2.79 7.61 34.10
C ASP A 103 -1.94 8.85 33.78
N GLU A 104 -0.62 8.72 33.84
CA GLU A 104 0.35 9.76 33.48
C GLU A 104 0.26 10.17 32.00
N GLU A 105 -0.19 9.27 31.12
CA GLU A 105 -0.40 9.56 29.69
C GLU A 105 -1.76 10.21 29.39
N ARG A 106 -2.66 10.29 30.38
CA ARG A 106 -4.03 10.82 30.23
C ARG A 106 -4.15 12.30 30.63
N THR A 107 -3.04 12.93 30.99
CA THR A 107 -3.01 14.31 31.48
C THR A 107 -3.30 15.31 30.37
N GLU A 108 -3.83 16.48 30.73
CA GLU A 108 -4.11 17.55 29.76
C GLU A 108 -2.84 17.98 29.01
N GLU A 109 -1.70 18.05 29.69
CA GLU A 109 -0.40 18.38 29.11
C GLU A 109 -0.02 17.35 28.03
N LYS A 110 -0.12 16.05 28.33
CA LYS A 110 0.18 14.99 27.36
C LYS A 110 -0.76 14.99 26.16
N LEU A 111 -2.04 15.28 26.38
CA LEU A 111 -3.01 15.37 25.28
C LEU A 111 -2.76 16.59 24.39
N GLN A 112 -2.27 17.70 24.94
CA GLN A 112 -1.88 18.88 24.17
C GLN A 112 -0.59 18.64 23.36
N GLU A 113 0.40 17.97 23.95
CA GLU A 113 1.62 17.53 23.24
C GLU A 113 1.23 16.63 22.06
N LEU A 114 0.42 15.60 22.32
CA LEU A 114 -0.02 14.65 21.30
C LEU A 114 -0.85 15.32 20.19
N GLU A 115 -1.66 16.32 20.52
CA GLU A 115 -2.40 17.11 19.54
C GLU A 115 -1.49 18.03 18.71
N ALA A 116 -0.41 18.57 19.29
CA ALA A 116 0.59 19.31 18.52
C ALA A 116 1.35 18.38 17.56
N GLU A 117 1.79 17.22 18.04
CA GLU A 117 2.49 16.20 17.24
C GLU A 117 1.60 15.69 16.09
N GLY A 118 0.37 15.26 16.40
CA GLY A 118 -0.57 14.71 15.42
C GLY A 118 -1.00 15.70 14.33
N ARG A 119 -0.91 17.02 14.59
CA ARG A 119 -1.17 18.07 13.58
C ARG A 119 0.04 18.35 12.68
N THR A 120 1.25 18.00 13.12
CA THR A 120 2.50 18.28 12.38
C THR A 120 2.42 17.85 10.91
N PRO A 121 1.94 16.65 10.56
CA PRO A 121 1.85 16.25 9.16
C PRO A 121 0.97 17.20 8.32
N TRP A 122 -0.10 17.75 8.87
CA TRP A 122 -0.98 18.66 8.13
C TRP A 122 -0.34 20.04 7.98
N LEU A 123 0.32 20.51 9.03
CA LEU A 123 0.94 21.82 9.09
C LEU A 123 2.20 21.91 8.24
N GLU A 124 2.98 20.84 8.12
CA GLU A 124 4.12 20.77 7.19
C GLU A 124 3.71 21.01 5.73
N ARG A 125 2.43 20.80 5.40
CA ARG A 125 1.86 21.02 4.06
C ARG A 125 1.28 22.42 3.87
N PHE A 126 1.21 23.21 4.94
CA PHE A 126 0.60 24.53 4.96
C PHE A 126 1.66 25.62 5.10
N ASN A 127 1.79 26.47 4.08
CA ASN A 127 2.83 27.51 4.01
C ASN A 127 2.57 28.75 4.90
N GLY A 128 1.48 28.77 5.67
CA GLY A 128 1.16 29.86 6.57
C GLY A 128 1.47 29.51 8.03
N GLU A 129 1.69 30.53 8.86
CA GLU A 129 1.71 30.31 10.31
C GLU A 129 0.36 29.79 10.79
N TRP A 130 0.39 28.69 11.55
CA TRP A 130 -0.82 28.18 12.17
C TRP A 130 -1.23 29.10 13.33
N GLN A 131 -2.45 29.61 13.24
CA GLN A 131 -3.08 30.41 14.27
C GLN A 131 -4.59 30.17 14.20
N VAL A 132 -5.25 30.23 15.35
CA VAL A 132 -6.71 30.09 15.43
C VAL A 132 -7.36 31.39 14.97
N SER A 133 -7.49 31.57 13.65
CA SER A 133 -8.10 32.75 13.03
C SER A 133 -8.87 32.39 11.77
N GLU A 134 -9.93 33.15 11.46
CA GLU A 134 -10.67 32.96 10.20
C GLU A 134 -9.81 33.15 8.96
N GLU A 135 -8.80 34.03 9.02
CA GLU A 135 -7.88 34.26 7.91
C GLU A 135 -7.08 33.00 7.59
N THR A 136 -6.57 32.33 8.63
CA THR A 136 -5.82 31.07 8.45
C THR A 136 -6.73 29.95 7.94
N ALA A 137 -7.97 29.86 8.44
CA ALA A 137 -8.94 28.89 7.91
C ALA A 137 -9.27 29.15 6.42
N LYS A 138 -9.47 30.42 6.02
CA LYS A 138 -9.70 30.79 4.62
C LYS A 138 -8.51 30.46 3.72
N LYS A 139 -7.27 30.70 4.18
CA LYS A 139 -6.05 30.30 3.46
C LYS A 139 -5.94 28.78 3.31
N ALA A 140 -6.31 28.02 4.34
CA ALA A 140 -6.31 26.56 4.28
C ALA A 140 -7.37 26.01 3.31
N LEU A 141 -8.56 26.61 3.28
CA LEU A 141 -9.56 26.30 2.26
C LEU A 141 -9.08 26.68 0.85
N ASP A 142 -8.42 27.83 0.70
CA ASP A 142 -7.83 28.25 -0.58
C ASP A 142 -6.78 27.24 -1.07
N MET A 143 -5.90 26.76 -0.19
CA MET A 143 -4.99 25.65 -0.49
C MET A 143 -5.74 24.39 -0.95
N ALA A 144 -6.84 24.06 -0.28
CA ALA A 144 -7.64 22.87 -0.63
C ALA A 144 -8.35 22.99 -1.99
N TYR A 145 -8.73 24.19 -2.43
CA TYR A 145 -9.48 24.37 -3.68
C TYR A 145 -8.63 24.87 -4.86
N GLN A 146 -7.61 25.68 -4.60
CA GLN A 146 -6.85 26.41 -5.61
C GLN A 146 -5.40 25.97 -5.72
N GLY A 147 -4.86 25.25 -4.72
CA GLY A 147 -3.43 24.92 -4.65
C GLY A 147 -2.87 24.02 -5.77
N ILE A 148 -3.70 23.55 -6.72
CA ILE A 148 -3.30 22.60 -7.77
C ILE A 148 -4.04 22.91 -9.07
N ALA A 149 -3.46 23.80 -9.86
CA ALA A 149 -3.88 24.08 -11.23
C ALA A 149 -2.67 24.24 -12.16
N THR A 150 -1.84 23.19 -12.34
CA THR A 150 -0.84 23.17 -13.42
C THR A 150 -0.69 21.78 -14.01
N VAL A 151 -1.17 21.63 -15.25
CA VAL A 151 -0.67 20.62 -16.19
C VAL A 151 0.73 21.06 -16.58
N LEU A 152 1.75 20.25 -16.30
CA LEU A 152 3.07 20.48 -16.89
C LEU A 152 3.01 20.21 -18.40
N PRO A 153 3.63 21.03 -19.25
CA PRO A 153 3.69 20.75 -20.68
C PRO A 153 4.44 19.44 -20.94
N ASP A 154 3.87 18.59 -21.81
CA ASP A 154 4.49 17.35 -22.26
C ASP A 154 5.70 17.68 -23.14
N TYR A 155 6.89 17.27 -22.68
CA TYR A 155 8.14 17.47 -23.41
C TYR A 155 8.77 16.11 -23.75
N ASN A 156 8.59 15.71 -25.01
CA ASN A 156 9.20 14.54 -25.67
C ASN A 156 8.84 13.16 -25.10
N GLY A 157 7.79 13.04 -24.27
CA GLY A 157 7.26 11.73 -23.84
C GLY A 157 8.22 10.82 -23.05
N THR A 158 9.36 11.33 -22.56
CA THR A 158 10.35 10.53 -21.80
C THR A 158 10.53 11.06 -20.38
N LEU A 159 10.63 10.12 -19.43
CA LEU A 159 10.81 10.39 -17.99
C LEU A 159 12.03 11.28 -17.70
N ALA A 160 13.16 11.01 -18.36
CA ALA A 160 14.40 11.75 -18.15
C ALA A 160 14.33 13.21 -18.64
N GLY A 161 13.63 13.47 -19.75
CA GLY A 161 13.48 14.81 -20.31
C GLY A 161 12.62 15.74 -19.44
N GLN A 162 11.56 15.18 -18.84
CA GLN A 162 10.67 15.90 -17.92
C GLN A 162 11.37 16.23 -16.58
N VAL A 163 12.25 15.33 -16.11
CA VAL A 163 13.04 15.55 -14.89
C VAL A 163 14.03 16.70 -15.05
N ALA A 164 14.80 16.72 -16.13
CA ALA A 164 15.78 17.77 -16.41
C ALA A 164 15.14 19.16 -16.53
N GLN A 165 13.92 19.25 -17.06
CA GLN A 165 13.24 20.53 -17.23
C GLN A 165 12.59 21.09 -15.95
N ALA A 166 12.05 20.23 -15.09
CA ALA A 166 11.56 20.67 -13.78
C ALA A 166 12.70 21.33 -12.97
N GLU A 167 13.93 20.83 -13.10
CA GLU A 167 15.11 21.45 -12.50
C GLU A 167 15.51 22.79 -13.12
N ILE A 168 15.34 22.96 -14.43
CA ILE A 168 15.64 24.21 -15.14
C ILE A 168 14.62 25.30 -14.79
N LEU A 169 13.32 24.99 -14.81
CA LEU A 169 12.25 25.93 -14.44
C LEU A 169 12.37 26.39 -12.98
N TRP A 170 12.82 25.50 -12.09
CA TRP A 170 13.16 25.83 -10.71
C TRP A 170 14.36 26.79 -10.63
N LYS A 171 15.47 26.47 -11.31
CA LYS A 171 16.68 27.30 -11.34
C LYS A 171 16.43 28.71 -11.92
N ASN A 172 15.45 28.85 -12.80
CA ASN A 172 15.10 30.11 -13.45
C ASN A 172 14.05 30.93 -12.69
N GLY A 173 13.47 30.40 -11.59
CA GLY A 173 12.43 31.10 -10.83
C GLY A 173 11.08 31.21 -11.57
N GLU A 174 10.88 30.44 -12.63
CA GLU A 174 9.67 30.42 -13.47
C GLU A 174 8.57 29.51 -12.87
N PHE A 175 8.88 28.84 -11.75
CA PHE A 175 8.00 27.97 -11.00
C PHE A 175 7.68 28.61 -9.64
N SER A 176 6.42 29.03 -9.42
CA SER A 176 6.00 29.80 -8.23
C SER A 176 5.24 28.96 -7.18
N SER A 177 5.17 29.48 -5.95
CA SER A 177 4.55 28.86 -4.77
C SER A 177 3.04 28.62 -4.85
N ALA A 178 2.35 29.14 -5.88
CA ALA A 178 0.96 28.81 -6.18
C ALA A 178 0.83 27.55 -7.07
N ALA A 179 1.91 27.14 -7.74
CA ALA A 179 2.00 25.93 -8.56
C ALA A 179 2.79 24.80 -7.88
N ASN A 180 3.40 25.07 -6.72
CA ASN A 180 4.11 24.10 -5.88
C ASN A 180 3.88 24.44 -4.41
N PRO A 181 3.11 23.65 -3.66
CA PRO A 181 2.85 23.92 -2.25
C PRO A 181 4.07 23.72 -1.33
N ASN A 182 5.27 23.32 -1.81
CA ASN A 182 6.31 22.77 -0.91
C ASN A 182 7.57 23.62 -0.65
N GLY A 183 7.83 24.74 -1.32
CA GLY A 183 9.21 25.28 -1.29
C GLY A 183 10.25 24.21 -1.70
N PRO A 184 11.53 24.30 -1.31
CA PRO A 184 12.54 23.32 -1.69
C PRO A 184 12.29 21.95 -1.04
N MET A 185 12.05 20.93 -1.86
CA MET A 185 11.79 19.54 -1.42
C MET A 185 13.05 18.88 -0.83
N THR A 186 12.87 18.12 0.25
CA THR A 186 13.91 17.19 0.73
C THR A 186 14.02 15.98 -0.21
N VAL A 187 15.20 15.35 -0.26
CA VAL A 187 15.50 14.18 -1.12
C VAL A 187 14.49 13.03 -0.94
N ARG A 188 13.92 12.90 0.27
CA ARG A 188 12.90 11.89 0.61
C ARG A 188 11.64 11.98 -0.27
N TYR A 189 11.29 13.18 -0.75
CA TYR A 189 10.07 13.42 -1.53
C TYR A 189 10.30 13.54 -3.04
N SER A 190 11.56 13.49 -3.50
CA SER A 190 11.92 13.45 -4.93
C SER A 190 11.38 12.19 -5.63
N LYS A 191 11.37 11.05 -4.93
CA LYS A 191 10.81 9.76 -5.40
C LYS A 191 9.29 9.86 -5.63
N LEU A 192 8.57 10.55 -4.75
CA LEU A 192 7.13 10.82 -4.91
C LEU A 192 6.80 11.84 -6.01
N ALA A 193 7.64 12.85 -6.18
CA ALA A 193 7.49 13.82 -7.27
C ALA A 193 7.68 13.17 -8.66
N MET A 194 8.44 12.07 -8.75
CA MET A 194 8.55 11.27 -9.98
C MET A 194 7.23 10.56 -10.32
N TRP A 195 6.51 10.05 -9.33
CA TRP A 195 5.17 9.45 -9.53
C TRP A 195 4.13 10.49 -9.98
N TRP A 196 4.15 11.69 -9.41
CA TRP A 196 3.33 12.83 -9.86
C TRP A 196 3.62 13.26 -11.31
N ARG A 197 4.87 13.10 -11.78
CA ARG A 197 5.29 13.41 -13.16
C ARG A 197 4.86 12.35 -14.18
N GLN A 198 4.70 11.09 -13.76
CA GLN A 198 4.30 9.98 -14.65
C GLN A 198 2.77 9.84 -14.78
N GLY A 199 2.00 10.19 -13.75
CA GLY A 199 0.54 10.11 -13.75
C GLY A 199 -0.11 11.45 -14.08
N ILE A 200 -0.77 11.59 -15.23
CA ILE A 200 -1.34 12.88 -15.66
C ILE A 200 -2.77 13.10 -15.07
N TYR A 201 -2.94 12.68 -13.82
CA TYR A 201 -4.06 13.02 -12.95
C TYR A 201 -3.52 13.26 -11.54
N PRO A 202 -4.09 14.18 -10.74
CA PRO A 202 -3.73 14.39 -9.34
C PRO A 202 -3.78 13.09 -8.54
N TYR A 203 -2.59 12.48 -8.37
CA TYR A 203 -2.30 11.30 -7.55
C TYR A 203 -2.90 11.42 -6.14
N PRO A 204 -3.11 10.32 -5.37
CA PRO A 204 -3.50 10.31 -3.96
C PRO A 204 -2.98 11.49 -3.12
N TYR A 205 -1.72 11.87 -3.36
CA TYR A 205 -1.04 12.97 -2.67
C TYR A 205 -1.71 14.35 -2.85
N VAL A 206 -2.32 14.65 -4.00
CA VAL A 206 -3.17 15.84 -4.17
C VAL A 206 -4.38 15.77 -3.26
N GLN A 207 -4.98 14.60 -3.11
CA GLN A 207 -6.09 14.41 -2.17
C GLN A 207 -5.61 14.61 -0.73
N VAL A 208 -4.36 14.23 -0.39
CA VAL A 208 -3.73 14.48 0.92
C VAL A 208 -3.57 15.98 1.19
N TYR A 209 -3.09 16.80 0.24
CA TYR A 209 -3.02 18.26 0.40
C TYR A 209 -4.39 18.91 0.59
N ARG A 210 -5.34 18.50 -0.25
CA ARG A 210 -6.71 19.00 -0.15
C ARG A 210 -7.32 18.65 1.20
N THR A 211 -7.08 17.43 1.68
CA THR A 211 -7.58 16.98 2.98
C THR A 211 -6.88 17.71 4.12
N ALA A 212 -5.57 17.96 4.03
CA ALA A 212 -4.86 18.75 5.04
C ALA A 212 -5.43 20.17 5.15
N GLY A 213 -5.70 20.84 4.02
CA GLY A 213 -6.33 22.17 4.02
C GLY A 213 -7.74 22.18 4.61
N LEU A 214 -8.57 21.18 4.25
CA LEU A 214 -9.89 20.99 4.84
C LEU A 214 -9.81 20.73 6.34
N MET A 215 -8.85 19.92 6.79
CA MET A 215 -8.68 19.56 8.20
C MET A 215 -8.20 20.72 9.05
N ILE A 216 -7.26 21.53 8.54
CA ILE A 216 -6.83 22.77 9.20
C ILE A 216 -8.00 23.73 9.36
N ALA A 217 -8.79 23.93 8.29
CA ALA A 217 -9.97 24.79 8.34
C ALA A 217 -11.02 24.27 9.35
N LEU A 218 -11.33 22.97 9.30
CA LEU A 218 -12.27 22.31 10.22
C LEU A 218 -11.84 22.50 11.68
N ASP A 219 -10.57 22.20 12.01
CA ASP A 219 -10.04 22.34 13.37
C ASP A 219 -10.16 23.79 13.88
N ILE A 220 -9.80 24.77 13.04
CA ILE A 220 -9.89 26.19 13.40
C ILE A 220 -11.35 26.63 13.60
N TYR A 221 -12.26 26.29 12.69
CA TYR A 221 -13.67 26.66 12.82
C TYR A 221 -14.32 26.06 14.07
N LEU A 222 -13.99 24.81 14.41
CA LEU A 222 -14.46 24.18 15.64
C LEU A 222 -13.95 24.89 16.90
N ARG A 223 -12.71 25.40 16.90
CA ARG A 223 -12.14 26.19 18.01
C ARG A 223 -12.72 27.60 18.10
N LEU A 224 -13.02 28.22 16.97
CA LEU A 224 -13.68 29.54 16.92
C LEU A 224 -15.18 29.47 17.25
N GLY A 225 -15.78 28.28 17.27
CA GLY A 225 -17.22 28.11 17.46
C GLY A 225 -18.05 28.50 16.24
N ASN A 226 -17.45 28.50 15.05
CA ASN A 226 -18.16 28.76 13.80
C ASN A 226 -18.79 27.45 13.28
N GLU A 227 -20.00 27.15 13.76
CA GLU A 227 -20.68 25.87 13.52
C GLU A 227 -21.02 25.63 12.04
N GLU A 228 -21.45 26.66 11.31
CA GLU A 228 -21.84 26.54 9.89
C GLU A 228 -20.64 26.19 9.00
N GLU A 229 -19.52 26.89 9.17
CA GLU A 229 -18.29 26.64 8.40
C GLU A 229 -17.64 25.32 8.82
N ALA A 230 -17.68 24.96 10.12
CA ALA A 230 -17.19 23.67 10.59
C ALA A 230 -18.00 22.51 10.00
N GLN A 231 -19.34 22.62 9.98
CA GLN A 231 -20.21 21.62 9.37
C GLN A 231 -19.91 21.46 7.88
N THR A 232 -19.79 22.58 7.15
CA THR A 232 -19.45 22.58 5.72
C THR A 232 -18.10 21.91 5.45
N ALA A 233 -17.07 22.23 6.25
CA ALA A 233 -15.76 21.60 6.12
C ALA A 233 -15.82 20.09 6.42
N PHE A 234 -16.57 19.69 7.44
CA PHE A 234 -16.72 18.29 7.84
C PHE A 234 -17.43 17.44 6.77
N GLU A 235 -18.51 17.96 6.19
CA GLU A 235 -19.22 17.32 5.07
C GLU A 235 -18.29 17.06 3.89
N ARG A 236 -17.42 18.04 3.58
CA ARG A 236 -16.45 17.93 2.49
C ARG A 236 -15.35 16.92 2.79
N VAL A 237 -14.90 16.80 4.04
CA VAL A 237 -13.95 15.75 4.45
C VAL A 237 -14.59 14.37 4.30
N CYS A 238 -15.79 14.17 4.84
CA CYS A 238 -16.49 12.87 4.79
C CYS A 238 -16.80 12.44 3.36
N GLY A 239 -17.25 13.37 2.49
CA GLY A 239 -17.54 13.10 1.08
C GLY A 239 -16.31 12.72 0.24
N ARG A 240 -15.13 12.57 0.84
CA ARG A 240 -13.88 12.27 0.16
C ARG A 240 -13.21 10.98 0.61
N PHE A 241 -13.74 10.23 1.58
CA PHE A 241 -13.18 8.99 2.13
C PHE A 241 -12.94 7.91 1.06
N GLN A 242 -11.76 7.97 0.47
CA GLN A 242 -11.25 7.06 -0.56
C GLN A 242 -9.79 6.66 -0.26
N TYR A 243 -9.15 7.33 0.72
CA TYR A 243 -7.77 7.14 1.12
C TYR A 243 -7.65 7.15 2.65
N GLU A 244 -6.71 6.38 3.16
CA GLU A 244 -6.56 6.08 4.58
C GLU A 244 -6.14 7.34 5.34
N GLU A 245 -5.26 8.12 4.71
CA GLU A 245 -4.76 9.39 5.23
C GLU A 245 -5.88 10.40 5.50
N GLN A 246 -7.01 10.30 4.81
CA GLN A 246 -8.13 11.23 5.05
C GLN A 246 -8.83 10.94 6.36
N VAL A 247 -8.98 9.66 6.68
CA VAL A 247 -9.55 9.18 7.94
C VAL A 247 -8.58 9.49 9.08
N GLU A 248 -7.30 9.22 8.87
CA GLU A 248 -6.21 9.51 9.80
C GLU A 248 -6.10 10.99 10.15
N GLN A 249 -6.11 11.87 9.14
CA GLN A 249 -6.08 13.31 9.38
C GLN A 249 -7.36 13.77 10.10
N LEU A 250 -8.53 13.18 9.84
CA LEU A 250 -9.71 13.52 10.63
C LEU A 250 -9.51 13.22 12.12
N THR A 251 -8.83 12.10 12.43
CA THR A 251 -8.69 11.61 13.80
C THR A 251 -7.72 12.40 14.67
N CYS A 252 -6.80 13.22 14.14
CA CYS A 252 -5.85 13.92 15.00
C CYS A 252 -6.32 15.29 15.49
N SER A 253 -7.59 15.66 15.23
CA SER A 253 -8.20 16.86 15.82
C SER A 253 -8.98 16.45 17.06
N ARG A 254 -8.48 16.83 18.24
CA ARG A 254 -9.17 16.58 19.51
C ARG A 254 -10.55 17.26 19.55
N MET A 255 -10.69 18.40 18.86
CA MET A 255 -11.96 19.12 18.73
C MET A 255 -12.99 18.36 17.90
N VAL A 256 -12.56 17.69 16.83
CA VAL A 256 -13.43 16.84 16.00
C VAL A 256 -14.01 15.70 16.83
N TRP A 257 -13.22 15.05 17.69
CA TRP A 257 -13.74 14.02 18.60
C TRP A 257 -14.82 14.59 19.53
N LYS A 258 -14.48 15.66 20.26
CA LYS A 258 -15.37 16.27 21.26
C LYS A 258 -16.70 16.78 20.69
N LYS A 259 -16.68 17.32 19.46
CA LYS A 259 -17.84 18.01 18.88
C LYS A 259 -18.59 17.21 17.83
N LEU A 260 -17.94 16.27 17.13
CA LEU A 260 -18.52 15.61 15.94
C LEU A 260 -18.54 14.08 16.09
N LEU A 261 -17.39 13.42 16.24
CA LEU A 261 -17.32 11.95 16.14
C LEU A 261 -17.97 11.22 17.31
N THR A 262 -17.87 11.76 18.53
CA THR A 262 -18.50 11.17 19.73
C THR A 262 -19.79 11.87 20.13
N ALA A 263 -20.29 12.79 19.30
CA ALA A 263 -21.58 13.41 19.54
C ALA A 263 -22.69 12.34 19.51
N PRO A 264 -23.71 12.41 20.38
CA PRO A 264 -24.81 11.44 20.39
C PRO A 264 -25.54 11.32 19.05
N SER A 265 -25.58 12.40 18.26
CA SER A 265 -26.16 12.42 16.92
C SER A 265 -25.34 11.66 15.87
N ARG A 266 -24.05 11.40 16.13
CA ARG A 266 -23.10 10.73 15.21
C ARG A 266 -23.27 11.19 13.74
N PRO A 267 -23.10 12.48 13.45
CA PRO A 267 -23.38 13.06 12.12
C PRO A 267 -22.63 12.36 10.98
N ILE A 268 -21.47 11.75 11.27
CA ILE A 268 -20.70 10.99 10.29
C ILE A 268 -21.47 9.79 9.71
N LEU A 269 -22.33 9.14 10.49
CA LEU A 269 -23.11 8.00 10.01
C LEU A 269 -24.13 8.44 8.96
N ASP A 270 -24.78 9.58 9.17
CA ASP A 270 -25.72 10.14 8.21
C ASP A 270 -25.00 10.59 6.93
N LEU A 271 -23.86 11.27 7.07
CA LEU A 271 -23.04 11.73 5.93
C LEU A 271 -22.53 10.59 5.06
N LEU A 272 -22.11 9.50 5.69
CA LEU A 272 -21.64 8.30 5.00
C LEU A 272 -22.76 7.32 4.65
N GLN A 273 -24.01 7.63 4.98
CA GLN A 273 -25.20 6.80 4.75
C GLN A 273 -25.10 5.40 5.39
N ILE A 274 -24.50 5.35 6.59
CA ILE A 274 -24.26 4.11 7.34
C ILE A 274 -25.37 3.90 8.35
N HIS A 275 -26.13 2.83 8.18
CA HIS A 275 -27.14 2.45 9.16
C HIS A 275 -26.46 1.94 10.46
N PRO A 276 -26.75 2.51 11.64
CA PRO A 276 -26.07 2.16 12.90
C PRO A 276 -26.10 0.66 13.24
N ALA A 277 -27.19 -0.04 12.89
CA ALA A 277 -27.30 -1.49 13.12
C ALA A 277 -26.26 -2.35 12.38
N LYS A 278 -25.55 -1.80 11.37
CA LYS A 278 -24.46 -2.51 10.67
C LYS A 278 -23.16 -2.55 11.49
N LEU A 279 -22.95 -1.60 12.39
CA LEU A 279 -21.67 -1.39 13.06
C LEU A 279 -21.30 -2.54 13.99
N ARG A 280 -22.18 -2.92 14.92
CA ARG A 280 -21.90 -3.98 15.89
C ARG A 280 -21.64 -5.37 15.24
N PRO A 281 -22.41 -5.80 14.22
CA PRO A 281 -22.06 -6.99 13.46
C PRO A 281 -20.70 -6.88 12.76
N ALA A 282 -20.34 -5.72 12.21
CA ALA A 282 -19.04 -5.52 11.58
C ALA A 282 -17.88 -5.64 12.58
N VAL A 283 -17.99 -5.00 13.76
CA VAL A 283 -17.02 -5.14 14.85
C VAL A 283 -16.84 -6.61 15.25
N THR A 284 -17.95 -7.34 15.39
CA THR A 284 -17.92 -8.76 15.77
C THR A 284 -17.17 -9.61 14.73
N ARG A 285 -17.39 -9.35 13.43
CA ARG A 285 -16.66 -10.05 12.35
C ARG A 285 -15.17 -9.71 12.38
N ALA A 286 -14.83 -8.44 12.50
CA ALA A 286 -13.44 -7.97 12.53
C ALA A 286 -12.66 -8.59 13.70
N LEU A 287 -13.24 -8.60 14.90
CA LEU A 287 -12.66 -9.24 16.08
C LEU A 287 -12.41 -10.72 15.85
N HIS A 288 -13.41 -11.45 15.34
CA HIS A 288 -13.27 -12.87 15.06
C HIS A 288 -12.15 -13.16 14.04
N MET A 289 -12.07 -12.37 12.96
CA MET A 289 -11.01 -12.50 11.95
C MET A 289 -9.62 -12.21 12.53
N ALA A 290 -9.48 -11.12 13.29
CA ALA A 290 -8.23 -10.73 13.92
C ALA A 290 -7.75 -11.78 14.94
N GLU A 291 -8.62 -12.21 15.84
CA GLU A 291 -8.31 -13.24 16.85
C GLU A 291 -7.90 -14.55 16.18
N HIS A 292 -8.69 -15.02 15.21
CA HIS A 292 -8.37 -16.24 14.48
C HIS A 292 -7.03 -16.11 13.76
N ARG A 293 -6.78 -14.99 13.06
CA ARG A 293 -5.54 -14.75 12.34
C ARG A 293 -4.31 -14.74 13.25
N LEU A 294 -4.43 -14.11 14.41
CA LEU A 294 -3.33 -13.97 15.36
C LEU A 294 -3.07 -15.27 16.15
N GLU A 295 -4.06 -16.16 16.28
CA GLU A 295 -3.92 -17.45 16.98
C GLU A 295 -3.50 -18.59 16.06
N HIS A 296 -4.10 -18.67 14.86
CA HIS A 296 -3.97 -19.83 13.97
C HIS A 296 -3.11 -19.57 12.73
N GLY A 297 -2.64 -18.33 12.56
CA GLY A 297 -1.94 -17.92 11.34
C GLY A 297 -2.90 -17.58 10.19
N PRO A 298 -2.36 -17.28 8.99
CA PRO A 298 -3.17 -16.88 7.84
C PRO A 298 -4.06 -18.02 7.33
N LYS A 299 -5.29 -17.66 6.96
CA LYS A 299 -6.20 -18.48 6.17
C LYS A 299 -5.64 -18.61 4.76
N ARG A 300 -4.87 -19.68 4.54
CA ARG A 300 -4.32 -19.99 3.22
C ARG A 300 -5.30 -20.82 2.40
N ARG A 301 -6.05 -20.16 1.52
CA ARG A 301 -7.16 -20.76 0.75
C ARG A 301 -6.69 -21.86 -0.19
N TYR A 302 -5.50 -21.69 -0.74
CA TYR A 302 -4.93 -22.62 -1.72
C TYR A 302 -3.77 -23.45 -1.13
N LYS A 303 -3.67 -23.54 0.20
CA LYS A 303 -2.60 -24.30 0.86
C LYS A 303 -2.63 -25.76 0.42
N GLY A 304 -1.52 -26.20 -0.13
CA GLY A 304 -1.34 -27.60 -0.53
C GLY A 304 -1.91 -27.95 -1.90
N GLU A 305 -2.52 -26.99 -2.61
CA GLU A 305 -2.97 -27.22 -3.98
C GLU A 305 -1.79 -27.49 -4.94
N SER A 306 -2.07 -28.14 -6.07
CA SER A 306 -1.07 -28.39 -7.12
C SER A 306 -0.78 -27.13 -7.92
N ILE A 307 0.39 -27.06 -8.57
CA ILE A 307 0.72 -25.94 -9.47
C ILE A 307 -0.31 -25.78 -10.58
N GLU A 308 -0.82 -26.89 -11.12
CA GLU A 308 -1.92 -26.90 -12.10
C GLU A 308 -3.13 -26.13 -11.58
N LYS A 309 -3.65 -26.50 -10.40
CA LYS A 309 -4.82 -25.84 -9.82
C LYS A 309 -4.56 -24.36 -9.51
N LEU A 310 -3.35 -24.03 -9.05
CA LEU A 310 -2.96 -22.65 -8.77
C LEU A 310 -2.92 -21.81 -10.05
N ALA A 311 -2.35 -22.33 -11.14
CA ALA A 311 -2.31 -21.65 -12.43
C ALA A 311 -3.72 -21.41 -13.00
N HIS A 312 -4.61 -22.41 -12.89
CA HIS A 312 -6.02 -22.26 -13.23
C HIS A 312 -6.73 -21.22 -12.34
N ALA A 313 -6.45 -21.20 -11.03
CA ALA A 313 -7.03 -20.21 -10.12
C ALA A 313 -6.58 -18.78 -10.45
N VAL A 314 -5.30 -18.57 -10.75
CA VAL A 314 -4.78 -17.27 -11.20
C VAL A 314 -5.49 -16.80 -12.48
N SER A 315 -5.65 -17.70 -13.46
CA SER A 315 -6.34 -17.40 -14.71
C SER A 315 -7.81 -17.05 -14.47
N ALA A 316 -8.53 -17.85 -13.70
CA ALA A 316 -9.93 -17.64 -13.42
C ALA A 316 -10.18 -16.34 -12.63
N ASN A 317 -9.38 -16.09 -11.60
CA ASN A 317 -9.51 -14.89 -10.78
C ASN A 317 -9.20 -13.63 -11.59
N THR A 318 -8.17 -13.66 -12.45
CA THR A 318 -7.87 -12.56 -13.36
C THR A 318 -9.02 -12.30 -14.34
N PHE A 319 -9.56 -13.35 -14.97
CA PHE A 319 -10.70 -13.23 -15.90
C PHE A 319 -11.94 -12.63 -15.22
N HIS A 320 -12.23 -13.02 -13.97
CA HIS A 320 -13.43 -12.60 -13.27
C HIS A 320 -13.32 -11.23 -12.58
N ASN A 321 -12.15 -10.87 -12.06
CA ASN A 321 -12.02 -9.73 -11.14
C ASN A 321 -11.23 -8.55 -11.72
N CYS A 322 -10.43 -8.74 -12.78
CA CYS A 322 -9.65 -7.66 -13.36
C CYS A 322 -10.55 -6.61 -14.06
N PRO A 323 -10.46 -5.32 -13.70
CA PRO A 323 -11.24 -4.27 -14.35
C PRO A 323 -10.57 -3.79 -15.65
N TYR A 324 -10.65 -4.64 -16.68
CA TYR A 324 -10.07 -4.33 -17.99
C TYR A 324 -10.59 -3.04 -18.61
N ASP A 325 -11.84 -2.64 -18.34
CA ASP A 325 -12.39 -1.38 -18.85
C ASP A 325 -11.72 -0.15 -18.19
N VAL A 326 -11.44 -0.23 -16.89
CA VAL A 326 -10.73 0.84 -16.16
C VAL A 326 -9.28 0.94 -16.64
N LEU A 327 -8.61 -0.20 -16.81
CA LEU A 327 -7.24 -0.24 -17.33
C LEU A 327 -7.16 0.20 -18.80
N ALA A 328 -8.16 -0.13 -19.62
CA ALA A 328 -8.20 0.29 -21.02
C ALA A 328 -8.28 1.81 -21.19
N ALA A 329 -8.81 2.53 -20.20
CA ALA A 329 -8.84 4.00 -20.22
C ALA A 329 -7.42 4.61 -20.23
N TYR A 330 -6.38 3.87 -19.87
CA TYR A 330 -4.99 4.34 -19.95
C TYR A 330 -4.37 4.12 -21.32
N ARG A 331 -4.87 3.17 -22.11
CA ARG A 331 -4.20 2.76 -23.35
C ARG A 331 -4.72 3.49 -24.59
N PRO A 332 -3.86 3.71 -25.61
CA PRO A 332 -4.30 4.21 -26.91
C PRO A 332 -5.44 3.37 -27.51
N PRO A 333 -6.45 3.97 -28.16
CA PRO A 333 -7.58 3.23 -28.73
C PRO A 333 -7.20 2.12 -29.73
N GLY A 334 -6.04 2.26 -30.38
CA GLY A 334 -5.50 1.27 -31.31
C GLY A 334 -4.68 0.14 -30.68
N ASN A 335 -4.43 0.20 -29.37
CA ASN A 335 -3.71 -0.83 -28.63
C ASN A 335 -4.44 -1.21 -27.32
N PRO A 336 -5.69 -1.71 -27.42
CA PRO A 336 -6.43 -2.14 -26.24
C PRO A 336 -5.75 -3.33 -25.60
N ARG A 337 -5.85 -3.42 -24.27
CA ARG A 337 -5.31 -4.56 -23.54
C ARG A 337 -6.03 -5.85 -23.93
N ALA A 338 -5.27 -6.90 -24.18
CA ALA A 338 -5.81 -8.23 -24.43
C ALA A 338 -6.60 -8.72 -23.21
N ARG A 339 -7.84 -9.16 -23.45
CA ARG A 339 -8.70 -9.79 -22.43
C ARG A 339 -8.70 -11.30 -22.67
N PRO A 340 -8.57 -12.13 -21.63
CA PRO A 340 -8.72 -13.57 -21.77
C PRO A 340 -10.15 -13.89 -22.24
N GLU A 341 -10.26 -14.84 -23.17
CA GLU A 341 -11.56 -15.23 -23.76
C GLU A 341 -12.43 -16.01 -22.76
N ASP A 342 -11.80 -16.73 -21.84
CA ASP A 342 -12.45 -17.50 -20.78
C ASP A 342 -11.57 -17.60 -19.51
N ALA A 343 -12.05 -18.31 -18.49
CA ALA A 343 -11.38 -18.49 -17.21
C ALA A 343 -10.01 -19.20 -17.30
N ASN A 344 -9.68 -19.86 -18.41
CA ASN A 344 -8.38 -20.48 -18.69
C ASN A 344 -7.56 -19.69 -19.71
N GLY A 345 -8.04 -18.53 -20.17
CA GLY A 345 -7.46 -17.77 -21.27
C GLY A 345 -6.06 -17.19 -21.02
N LEU A 346 -5.53 -17.24 -19.79
CA LEU A 346 -4.12 -16.91 -19.53
C LEU A 346 -3.17 -18.08 -19.76
N LEU A 347 -3.67 -19.32 -19.72
CA LEU A 347 -2.86 -20.53 -19.85
C LEU A 347 -2.45 -20.74 -21.32
N ARG A 348 -1.27 -21.29 -21.50
CA ARG A 348 -0.67 -21.60 -22.80
C ARG A 348 -0.43 -23.10 -22.91
N PRO A 349 -0.27 -23.63 -24.14
CA PRO A 349 0.14 -25.02 -24.31
C PRO A 349 1.39 -25.32 -23.45
N PRO A 350 1.42 -26.44 -22.72
CA PRO A 350 2.55 -26.76 -21.85
C PRO A 350 3.84 -27.00 -22.63
N CYS A 351 4.98 -26.78 -21.98
CA CYS A 351 6.28 -27.18 -22.52
C CYS A 351 6.45 -28.70 -22.48
N SER A 352 7.01 -29.25 -23.54
CA SER A 352 7.56 -30.60 -23.58
C SER A 352 8.85 -30.68 -22.74
N PRO A 353 9.23 -31.89 -22.27
CA PRO A 353 10.51 -32.08 -21.57
C PRO A 353 11.73 -31.58 -22.36
N SER A 354 11.72 -31.76 -23.69
CA SER A 354 12.80 -31.26 -24.56
C SER A 354 12.90 -29.74 -24.59
N GLU A 355 11.77 -29.02 -24.57
CA GLU A 355 11.77 -27.55 -24.54
C GLU A 355 12.33 -27.01 -23.21
N ILE A 356 12.04 -27.71 -22.10
CA ILE A 356 12.61 -27.38 -20.78
C ILE A 356 14.12 -27.66 -20.75
N GLU A 357 14.56 -28.80 -21.29
CA GLU A 357 15.99 -29.11 -21.40
C GLU A 357 16.73 -28.10 -22.28
N ASP A 358 16.11 -27.65 -23.38
CA ASP A 358 16.70 -26.66 -24.26
C ASP A 358 16.76 -25.27 -23.61
N LEU A 359 15.78 -24.93 -22.76
CA LEU A 359 15.85 -23.73 -21.91
C LEU A 359 17.00 -23.81 -20.90
N GLU A 360 17.16 -24.94 -20.19
CA GLU A 360 18.28 -25.15 -19.26
C GLU A 360 19.63 -25.06 -19.97
N LYS A 361 19.77 -25.68 -21.15
CA LYS A 361 20.98 -25.58 -21.98
C LYS A 361 21.26 -24.14 -22.41
N ARG A 362 20.22 -23.39 -22.81
CA ARG A 362 20.36 -21.99 -23.27
C ARG A 362 20.76 -21.04 -22.14
N LEU A 363 20.27 -21.28 -20.93
CA LEU A 363 20.60 -20.48 -19.76
C LEU A 363 21.86 -20.98 -19.03
N GLU A 364 22.36 -22.16 -19.38
CA GLU A 364 23.50 -22.83 -18.74
C GLU A 364 23.29 -23.05 -17.22
N VAL A 365 22.05 -23.30 -16.81
CA VAL A 365 21.68 -23.56 -15.41
C VAL A 365 20.71 -24.72 -15.30
N LYS A 366 20.60 -25.30 -14.10
CA LYS A 366 19.46 -26.12 -13.73
C LYS A 366 18.35 -25.22 -13.21
N LEU A 367 17.15 -25.40 -13.74
CA LEU A 367 15.98 -24.65 -13.28
C LEU A 367 15.39 -25.27 -12.01
N PRO A 368 14.79 -24.47 -11.12
CA PRO A 368 14.04 -24.97 -9.97
C PRO A 368 12.98 -26.01 -10.39
N GLU A 369 12.84 -27.08 -9.62
CA GLU A 369 11.91 -28.17 -9.95
C GLU A 369 10.44 -27.72 -10.02
N ASP A 370 10.04 -26.80 -9.15
CA ASP A 370 8.68 -26.26 -9.16
C ASP A 370 8.41 -25.36 -10.38
N TYR A 371 9.42 -24.67 -10.89
CA TYR A 371 9.32 -23.93 -12.15
C TYR A 371 9.19 -24.89 -13.35
N LYS A 372 9.92 -26.00 -13.35
CA LYS A 372 9.77 -27.04 -14.39
C LYS A 372 8.39 -27.71 -14.33
N GLU A 373 7.88 -28.00 -13.13
CA GLU A 373 6.51 -28.48 -12.95
C GLU A 373 5.49 -27.48 -13.51
N PHE A 374 5.69 -26.18 -13.26
CA PHE A 374 4.88 -25.11 -13.85
C PHE A 374 4.93 -25.10 -15.38
N LEU A 375 6.11 -25.20 -16.00
CA LEU A 375 6.24 -25.24 -17.45
C LEU A 375 5.57 -26.47 -18.08
N CYS A 376 5.55 -27.61 -17.37
CA CYS A 376 4.80 -28.81 -17.76
C CYS A 376 3.28 -28.64 -17.66
N VAL A 377 2.78 -27.62 -16.94
CA VAL A 377 1.36 -27.25 -16.88
C VAL A 377 1.03 -26.20 -17.94
N THR A 378 1.88 -25.19 -18.13
CA THR A 378 1.66 -24.08 -19.05
C THR A 378 2.98 -23.42 -19.44
N ASN A 379 3.17 -23.08 -20.72
CA ASN A 379 4.36 -22.35 -21.19
C ASN A 379 4.28 -20.84 -20.83
N GLY A 380 4.38 -20.53 -19.54
CA GLY A 380 4.12 -19.19 -19.00
C GLY A 380 2.63 -18.87 -18.87
N LEU A 381 2.32 -17.62 -18.51
CA LEU A 381 0.98 -17.06 -18.39
C LEU A 381 0.88 -15.74 -19.16
N GLY A 382 -0.35 -15.34 -19.51
CA GLY A 382 -0.65 -13.94 -19.83
C GLY A 382 -0.57 -13.03 -18.60
N SER A 383 -0.82 -11.73 -18.76
CA SER A 383 -0.79 -10.77 -17.65
C SER A 383 -1.75 -11.18 -16.53
N MET A 384 -1.26 -11.22 -15.30
CA MET A 384 -2.00 -11.69 -14.13
C MET A 384 -2.49 -10.51 -13.30
N TRP A 385 -3.71 -10.60 -12.76
CA TRP A 385 -4.25 -9.59 -11.85
C TRP A 385 -3.65 -9.77 -10.45
N ASN A 386 -2.87 -8.79 -9.99
CA ASN A 386 -2.28 -8.81 -8.64
C ASN A 386 -3.14 -8.09 -7.59
N GLY A 387 -4.36 -7.70 -7.94
CA GLY A 387 -5.28 -6.95 -7.09
C GLY A 387 -5.20 -5.44 -7.19
N GLN A 388 -4.19 -4.91 -7.87
CA GLN A 388 -4.03 -3.47 -8.12
C GLN A 388 -3.69 -3.17 -9.60
N ASN A 389 -2.79 -3.97 -10.18
CA ASN A 389 -2.28 -3.84 -11.52
C ASN A 389 -2.24 -5.22 -12.21
N LEU A 390 -2.16 -5.21 -13.54
CA LEU A 390 -1.81 -6.41 -14.29
C LEU A 390 -0.29 -6.51 -14.40
N VAL A 391 0.26 -7.68 -14.04
CA VAL A 391 1.70 -7.96 -14.01
C VAL A 391 2.08 -9.08 -14.98
N ASP A 392 3.22 -8.92 -15.65
CA ASP A 392 3.73 -9.84 -16.66
C ASP A 392 4.94 -10.62 -16.11
N TYR A 393 4.69 -11.49 -15.13
CA TYR A 393 5.77 -12.18 -14.40
C TYR A 393 6.29 -13.48 -15.01
N LEU A 394 5.49 -14.17 -15.82
CA LEU A 394 5.80 -15.53 -16.28
C LEU A 394 5.63 -15.60 -17.81
N VAL A 395 6.63 -15.12 -18.54
CA VAL A 395 6.64 -15.22 -20.01
C VAL A 395 6.88 -16.65 -20.48
N LYS A 396 6.84 -16.86 -21.81
CA LYS A 396 7.12 -18.17 -22.38
C LYS A 396 8.58 -18.55 -22.15
N ALA A 397 8.85 -19.85 -22.10
CA ALA A 397 10.18 -20.43 -22.01
C ALA A 397 11.12 -19.88 -23.09
N GLU A 398 10.65 -19.61 -24.31
CA GLU A 398 11.48 -19.02 -25.37
C GLU A 398 11.94 -17.58 -25.06
N ASP A 399 11.17 -16.84 -24.26
CA ASP A 399 11.39 -15.42 -23.96
C ASP A 399 12.16 -15.20 -22.64
N VAL A 400 12.27 -16.24 -21.79
CA VAL A 400 13.09 -16.20 -20.57
C VAL A 400 14.55 -15.96 -20.95
N CYS A 401 15.22 -15.01 -20.29
CA CYS A 401 16.58 -14.64 -20.65
C CYS A 401 17.40 -14.22 -19.42
N TRP A 402 18.72 -14.19 -19.59
CA TRP A 402 19.61 -13.51 -18.65
C TRP A 402 19.54 -12.00 -18.87
N GLN A 403 19.44 -11.26 -17.78
CA GLN A 403 19.35 -9.80 -17.80
C GLN A 403 20.36 -9.19 -16.84
N ASP A 404 21.07 -8.16 -17.31
CA ASP A 404 21.85 -7.28 -16.46
C ASP A 404 20.88 -6.45 -15.63
N ILE A 405 21.02 -6.52 -14.30
CA ILE A 405 20.14 -5.80 -13.37
C ILE A 405 20.79 -4.52 -12.83
N ASP A 406 21.75 -3.95 -13.57
CA ASP A 406 22.48 -2.74 -13.20
C ASP A 406 21.56 -1.51 -13.06
N PHE A 407 20.36 -1.53 -13.66
CA PHE A 407 19.35 -0.49 -13.42
C PHE A 407 18.85 -0.46 -11.96
N LEU A 408 19.14 -1.51 -11.19
CA LEU A 408 18.90 -1.60 -9.75
C LEU A 408 20.15 -1.23 -8.92
N GLU A 409 21.24 -0.76 -9.52
CA GLU A 409 22.44 -0.29 -8.81
C GLU A 409 22.06 0.72 -7.71
N GLY A 410 22.66 0.55 -6.53
CA GLY A 410 22.34 1.35 -5.34
C GLY A 410 21.06 0.93 -4.60
N ASN A 411 20.30 -0.04 -5.10
CA ASN A 411 19.24 -0.70 -4.33
C ASN A 411 19.80 -1.89 -3.54
N MET A 412 19.05 -2.28 -2.51
CA MET A 412 19.27 -3.48 -1.73
C MET A 412 18.25 -4.53 -2.19
N ILE A 413 18.70 -5.70 -2.65
CA ILE A 413 17.81 -6.83 -2.99
C ILE A 413 17.75 -7.75 -1.77
N PRO A 414 16.67 -7.69 -0.96
CA PRO A 414 16.54 -8.52 0.23
C PRO A 414 16.16 -9.97 -0.12
N LEU A 415 16.44 -10.90 0.78
CA LEU A 415 15.81 -12.23 0.77
C LEU A 415 14.53 -12.28 1.63
N LEU A 416 14.21 -11.20 2.32
CA LEU A 416 12.96 -11.01 3.05
C LEU A 416 12.18 -9.88 2.40
N ARG A 417 10.95 -9.59 2.82
CA ARG A 417 10.22 -8.43 2.28
C ARG A 417 10.95 -7.15 2.65
N ASP A 418 10.90 -6.12 1.81
CA ASP A 418 11.57 -4.84 2.08
C ASP A 418 11.17 -4.20 3.43
N ASN A 419 9.94 -4.46 3.88
CA ASN A 419 9.42 -3.97 5.16
C ASN A 419 9.59 -4.97 6.32
N ASP A 420 10.34 -6.06 6.15
CA ASP A 420 10.58 -7.08 7.17
C ASP A 420 12.10 -7.33 7.43
N PRO A 421 12.55 -7.39 8.71
CA PRO A 421 11.85 -6.98 9.94
C PRO A 421 11.38 -5.53 9.86
N SER A 422 10.42 -5.15 10.71
CA SER A 422 9.81 -3.82 10.60
C SER A 422 10.91 -2.75 10.60
N PRO A 423 10.95 -1.86 9.59
CA PRO A 423 12.04 -0.89 9.43
C PRO A 423 12.14 0.10 10.60
N TRP A 424 11.14 0.07 11.49
CA TRP A 424 10.99 0.92 12.67
C TRP A 424 11.43 0.27 13.96
N THR A 425 11.66 -1.04 13.93
CA THR A 425 12.33 -1.74 15.01
C THR A 425 13.83 -1.50 14.92
N ASP A 426 14.54 -1.65 16.03
CA ASP A 426 16.00 -1.70 16.03
C ASP A 426 16.54 -3.03 15.44
N ASN A 427 15.75 -3.72 14.60
CA ASN A 427 16.04 -5.02 14.02
C ASN A 427 16.19 -5.00 12.49
N ARG A 428 16.26 -3.81 11.89
CA ARG A 428 16.47 -3.62 10.45
C ARG A 428 17.71 -4.37 9.95
N LEU A 429 17.59 -4.92 8.74
CA LEU A 429 18.66 -5.54 7.96
C LEU A 429 19.06 -4.60 6.82
N ASP A 430 20.33 -4.20 6.78
CA ASP A 430 20.91 -3.38 5.72
C ASP A 430 21.63 -4.31 4.74
N TRP A 431 20.84 -4.94 3.86
CA TRP A 431 21.33 -5.95 2.92
C TRP A 431 22.47 -5.44 2.03
N PRO A 432 23.36 -6.33 1.56
CA PRO A 432 24.40 -5.95 0.62
C PRO A 432 23.84 -5.29 -0.66
N GLU A 433 24.48 -4.21 -1.09
CA GLU A 433 24.14 -3.49 -2.33
C GLU A 433 24.28 -4.39 -3.56
N VAL A 434 23.50 -4.08 -4.60
CA VAL A 434 23.62 -4.75 -5.90
C VAL A 434 24.86 -4.21 -6.63
N GLY A 435 25.87 -5.07 -6.80
CA GLY A 435 26.95 -4.86 -7.75
C GLY A 435 26.54 -5.21 -9.18
N SER A 436 27.51 -5.35 -10.10
CA SER A 436 27.24 -5.78 -11.47
C SER A 436 26.86 -7.27 -11.51
N PHE A 437 25.55 -7.54 -11.45
CA PHE A 437 25.00 -8.89 -11.44
C PHE A 437 24.04 -9.12 -12.61
N ARG A 438 23.94 -10.39 -12.99
CA ARG A 438 22.92 -10.90 -13.91
C ARG A 438 21.94 -11.78 -13.17
N ALA A 439 20.67 -11.68 -13.53
CA ALA A 439 19.63 -12.59 -13.05
C ALA A 439 18.88 -13.19 -14.23
N ILE A 440 18.23 -14.34 -14.02
CA ILE A 440 17.32 -14.90 -15.02
C ILE A 440 15.99 -14.18 -14.85
N CYS A 441 15.55 -13.47 -15.89
CA CYS A 441 14.28 -12.76 -15.91
C CYS A 441 13.17 -13.67 -16.44
N LEU A 442 12.23 -14.02 -15.57
CA LEU A 442 11.04 -14.79 -15.92
C LEU A 442 9.92 -13.91 -16.51
N SER A 443 10.08 -12.58 -16.47
CA SER A 443 9.23 -11.58 -17.13
C SER A 443 9.64 -11.27 -18.57
N GLY A 444 10.72 -11.87 -19.08
CA GLY A 444 11.24 -11.60 -20.42
C GLY A 444 12.07 -10.32 -20.50
N ASP A 445 12.25 -9.79 -21.72
CA ASP A 445 13.05 -8.58 -21.92
C ASP A 445 12.42 -7.36 -21.23
N GLN A 446 13.22 -6.64 -20.42
CA GLN A 446 12.79 -5.44 -19.71
C GLN A 446 12.42 -4.31 -20.67
N ASN A 447 12.98 -4.34 -21.89
CA ASN A 447 12.69 -3.37 -22.94
C ASN A 447 11.37 -3.66 -23.66
N SER A 448 10.68 -4.77 -23.33
CA SER A 448 9.35 -5.04 -23.85
C SER A 448 8.39 -3.92 -23.46
N GLU A 449 7.67 -3.36 -24.43
CA GLU A 449 6.71 -2.28 -24.25
C GLU A 449 5.56 -2.67 -23.29
N GLU A 450 5.32 -3.96 -23.08
CA GLU A 450 4.23 -4.49 -22.26
C GLU A 450 4.63 -4.82 -20.81
N SER A 451 5.92 -4.92 -20.46
CA SER A 451 6.39 -5.47 -19.17
C SER A 451 6.06 -4.59 -17.96
N ASN A 452 4.92 -4.77 -17.32
CA ASN A 452 4.54 -4.00 -16.12
C ASN A 452 5.05 -4.67 -14.83
N GLY A 453 6.34 -4.99 -14.71
CA GLY A 453 6.88 -5.65 -13.52
C GLY A 453 7.84 -6.77 -13.88
N HIS A 454 8.73 -7.09 -12.94
CA HIS A 454 9.83 -8.00 -13.18
C HIS A 454 9.85 -9.11 -12.14
N LEU A 455 10.06 -10.34 -12.59
CA LEU A 455 10.28 -11.51 -11.75
C LEU A 455 11.65 -12.09 -12.06
N PHE A 456 12.53 -12.11 -11.07
CA PHE A 456 13.90 -12.56 -11.20
C PHE A 456 14.15 -13.83 -10.40
N LEU A 457 14.88 -14.76 -11.03
CA LEU A 457 15.56 -15.83 -10.33
C LEU A 457 17.01 -15.39 -10.10
N LEU A 458 17.34 -15.11 -8.84
CA LEU A 458 18.65 -14.61 -8.45
C LEU A 458 19.71 -15.72 -8.55
N PRO A 459 20.95 -15.39 -8.97
CA PRO A 459 22.03 -16.36 -9.05
C PRO A 459 22.46 -16.82 -7.65
N SER A 460 22.95 -18.07 -7.57
CA SER A 460 23.33 -18.70 -6.30
C SER A 460 24.40 -17.92 -5.52
N GLU A 461 25.34 -17.29 -6.22
CA GLU A 461 26.38 -16.43 -5.61
C GLU A 461 25.77 -15.26 -4.84
N MET A 462 24.79 -14.58 -5.45
CA MET A 462 24.07 -13.46 -4.84
C MET A 462 23.23 -13.90 -3.64
N VAL A 463 22.55 -15.05 -3.77
CA VAL A 463 21.76 -15.65 -2.69
C VAL A 463 22.65 -16.03 -1.51
N GLN A 464 23.81 -16.63 -1.77
CA GLN A 464 24.75 -17.03 -0.72
C GLN A 464 25.30 -15.82 0.05
N GLU A 465 25.71 -14.76 -0.65
CA GLU A 465 26.16 -13.51 -0.02
C GLU A 465 25.13 -12.94 0.96
N ARG A 466 23.85 -12.93 0.56
CA ARG A 466 22.75 -12.41 1.40
C ARG A 466 22.44 -13.34 2.58
N LYS A 467 22.50 -14.66 2.39
CA LYS A 467 22.35 -15.62 3.50
C LYS A 467 23.48 -15.46 4.52
N ASP A 468 24.72 -15.29 4.07
CA ASP A 468 25.87 -15.10 4.95
C ASP A 468 25.72 -13.81 5.76
N TYR A 469 25.28 -12.72 5.11
CA TYR A 469 24.92 -11.48 5.81
C TYR A 469 23.82 -11.70 6.85
N PHE A 470 22.70 -12.33 6.47
CA PHE A 470 21.58 -12.59 7.38
C PHE A 470 22.03 -13.37 8.62
N PHE A 471 22.76 -14.48 8.45
CA PHE A 471 23.17 -15.32 9.59
C PHE A 471 24.20 -14.63 10.47
N LYS A 472 25.10 -13.83 9.90
CA LYS A 472 26.01 -12.98 10.66
C LYS A 472 25.24 -11.98 11.53
N GLU A 473 24.25 -11.29 10.95
CA GLU A 473 23.43 -10.34 11.69
C GLU A 473 22.57 -11.03 12.75
N TYR A 474 21.98 -12.18 12.42
CA TYR A 474 21.18 -13.00 13.34
C TYR A 474 21.97 -13.37 14.59
N GLU A 475 23.25 -13.76 14.48
CA GLU A 475 24.12 -14.06 15.62
C GLU A 475 24.38 -12.84 16.51
N ASN A 476 24.36 -11.62 15.97
CA ASN A 476 24.53 -10.40 16.74
C ASN A 476 23.24 -9.89 17.41
N ARG A 477 22.08 -10.43 17.01
CA ARG A 477 20.77 -10.03 17.56
C ARG A 477 20.48 -10.60 18.93
N ASN A 478 19.72 -9.85 19.73
CA ASN A 478 19.18 -10.32 21.00
C ASN A 478 18.04 -11.33 20.80
N GLU A 479 17.57 -11.96 21.87
CA GLU A 479 16.52 -12.99 21.80
C GLU A 479 15.19 -12.49 21.19
N SER A 480 14.79 -11.25 21.47
CA SER A 480 13.57 -10.67 20.90
C SER A 480 13.71 -10.45 19.39
N GLN A 481 14.84 -9.88 18.98
CA GLN A 481 15.18 -9.62 17.59
C GLN A 481 15.32 -10.93 16.78
N ARG A 482 15.94 -11.97 17.36
CA ARG A 482 16.03 -13.28 16.71
C ARG A 482 14.67 -13.93 16.53
N ARG A 483 13.77 -13.85 17.52
CA ARG A 483 12.40 -14.36 17.40
C ARG A 483 11.62 -13.68 16.28
N GLU A 484 11.83 -12.38 16.08
CA GLU A 484 11.24 -11.67 14.94
C GLU A 484 11.82 -12.15 13.61
N LEU A 485 13.15 -12.30 13.51
CA LEU A 485 13.81 -12.84 12.31
C LEU A 485 13.35 -14.26 11.99
N ASP A 486 13.21 -15.12 13.02
CA ASP A 486 12.69 -16.48 12.88
C ASP A 486 11.28 -16.46 12.28
N ARG A 487 10.39 -15.62 12.82
CA ARG A 487 9.01 -15.44 12.34
C ARG A 487 8.99 -14.98 10.89
N VAL A 488 9.75 -13.94 10.54
CA VAL A 488 9.79 -13.38 9.18
C VAL A 488 10.30 -14.41 8.17
N VAL A 489 11.32 -15.19 8.52
CA VAL A 489 11.81 -16.29 7.70
C VAL A 489 10.77 -17.40 7.56
N GLU A 490 10.06 -17.75 8.63
CA GLU A 490 9.00 -18.75 8.59
C GLU A 490 7.81 -18.30 7.74
N GLU A 491 7.40 -17.04 7.81
CA GLU A 491 6.32 -16.47 6.99
C GLU A 491 6.67 -16.48 5.49
N THR A 492 7.94 -16.24 5.17
CA THR A 492 8.45 -16.18 3.79
C THR A 492 8.74 -17.57 3.23
N TYR A 493 9.60 -18.35 3.90
CA TYR A 493 10.16 -19.61 3.41
C TYR A 493 9.60 -20.87 4.09
N GLY A 494 8.79 -20.71 5.14
CA GLY A 494 8.17 -21.81 5.88
C GLY A 494 9.06 -22.45 6.95
N SER A 495 10.38 -22.23 6.92
CA SER A 495 11.29 -22.57 8.03
C SER A 495 12.68 -21.97 7.83
N MET A 496 13.41 -21.81 8.94
CA MET A 496 14.83 -21.41 8.93
C MET A 496 15.73 -22.42 8.19
N GLU A 497 15.38 -23.71 8.25
CA GLU A 497 16.09 -24.75 7.51
C GLU A 497 15.94 -24.59 6.00
N LYS A 498 14.72 -24.32 5.51
CA LYS A 498 14.48 -24.04 4.09
C LYS A 498 15.23 -22.80 3.63
N PHE A 499 15.22 -21.74 4.43
CA PHE A 499 15.98 -20.52 4.13
C PHE A 499 17.49 -20.77 4.07
N ARG A 500 18.05 -21.54 5.01
CA ARG A 500 19.47 -21.92 5.00
C ARG A 500 19.86 -22.67 3.72
N ASN A 501 19.00 -23.57 3.28
CA ASN A 501 19.20 -24.42 2.11
C ASN A 501 18.74 -23.77 0.79
N LEU A 502 18.40 -22.47 0.80
CA LEU A 502 17.96 -21.76 -0.41
C LEU A 502 19.11 -21.66 -1.42
N GLU A 503 18.97 -22.32 -2.57
CA GLU A 503 19.96 -22.28 -3.67
C GLU A 503 19.69 -21.13 -4.66
N TYR A 504 18.41 -20.81 -4.85
CA TYR A 504 17.92 -19.75 -5.72
C TYR A 504 16.84 -18.97 -4.99
N ALA A 505 16.77 -17.66 -5.23
CA ALA A 505 15.70 -16.83 -4.71
C ALA A 505 14.85 -16.30 -5.86
N LEU A 506 13.53 -16.44 -5.73
CA LEU A 506 12.57 -15.86 -6.66
C LEU A 506 12.10 -14.52 -6.08
N ILE A 507 12.28 -13.42 -6.80
CA ILE A 507 11.94 -12.10 -6.31
C ILE A 507 11.22 -11.28 -7.38
N SER A 508 10.13 -10.61 -7.02
CA SER A 508 9.51 -9.62 -7.89
C SER A 508 9.96 -8.22 -7.54
N TRP A 509 10.03 -7.36 -8.56
CA TRP A 509 10.22 -5.93 -8.43
C TRP A 509 9.27 -5.21 -9.39
N THR A 510 8.65 -4.13 -8.93
CA THR A 510 7.78 -3.29 -9.75
C THR A 510 8.33 -1.87 -9.80
N PRO A 511 8.33 -1.21 -10.97
CA PRO A 511 8.86 0.15 -11.08
C PRO A 511 8.04 1.21 -10.35
N TRP A 512 6.79 0.90 -9.96
CA TRP A 512 5.92 1.83 -9.26
C TRP A 512 5.99 1.70 -7.74
N ASP A 513 6.09 0.49 -7.18
CA ASP A 513 6.27 0.31 -5.72
C ASP A 513 7.74 0.49 -5.34
N ILE A 514 8.66 0.11 -6.25
CA ILE A 514 10.12 0.12 -6.02
C ILE A 514 10.44 -0.73 -4.77
N GLU A 515 9.62 -1.76 -4.56
CA GLU A 515 9.77 -2.74 -3.50
C GLU A 515 10.09 -4.11 -4.09
N PHE A 516 10.93 -4.85 -3.38
CA PHE A 516 11.26 -6.22 -3.65
C PHE A 516 10.37 -7.15 -2.84
N PHE A 517 9.82 -8.15 -3.52
CA PHE A 517 9.01 -9.18 -2.89
C PHE A 517 9.57 -10.59 -3.14
N PRO A 518 10.09 -11.28 -2.11
CA PRO A 518 10.56 -12.65 -2.26
C PRO A 518 9.42 -13.68 -2.24
N TYR A 519 9.62 -14.78 -2.94
CA TYR A 519 8.73 -15.94 -2.98
C TYR A 519 9.50 -17.22 -2.67
N ASN A 520 8.83 -18.15 -1.99
CA ASN A 520 9.35 -19.50 -1.76
C ASN A 520 9.11 -20.40 -2.98
N GLY A 521 9.68 -20.00 -4.12
CA GLY A 521 9.50 -20.65 -5.41
C GLY A 521 8.24 -20.21 -6.17
N VAL A 522 8.05 -20.79 -7.35
CA VAL A 522 6.96 -20.47 -8.29
C VAL A 522 5.62 -20.93 -7.74
N LYS A 523 5.58 -22.05 -7.00
CA LYS A 523 4.34 -22.48 -6.34
C LYS A 523 3.82 -21.43 -5.37
N ASP A 524 4.73 -20.83 -4.61
CA ASP A 524 4.40 -19.78 -3.64
C ASP A 524 3.91 -18.50 -4.32
N LEU A 525 4.57 -18.11 -5.41
CA LEU A 525 4.12 -17.01 -6.27
C LEU A 525 2.69 -17.24 -6.77
N LEU A 526 2.39 -18.41 -7.34
CA LEU A 526 1.07 -18.70 -7.90
C LEU A 526 -0.03 -18.72 -6.83
N GLU A 527 0.24 -19.27 -5.64
CA GLU A 527 -0.70 -19.22 -4.52
C GLU A 527 -1.02 -17.78 -4.13
N ARG A 528 0.00 -16.93 -4.01
CA ARG A 528 -0.18 -15.54 -3.62
C ARG A 528 -0.82 -14.69 -4.71
N MET A 529 -0.53 -14.97 -5.97
CA MET A 529 -1.20 -14.34 -7.11
C MET A 529 -2.66 -14.79 -7.22
N ALA A 530 -2.98 -16.04 -6.91
CA ALA A 530 -4.36 -16.50 -6.87
C ALA A 530 -5.14 -15.78 -5.75
N GLU A 531 -4.54 -15.63 -4.56
CA GLU A 531 -5.15 -14.87 -3.45
C GLU A 531 -5.32 -13.39 -3.79
N ALA A 532 -4.27 -12.74 -4.30
CA ALA A 532 -4.31 -11.34 -4.69
C ALA A 532 -5.33 -11.07 -5.82
N GLY A 533 -5.48 -12.02 -6.74
CA GLY A 533 -6.46 -11.96 -7.82
C GLY A 533 -7.93 -11.98 -7.36
N LEU A 534 -8.22 -12.23 -6.08
CA LEU A 534 -9.57 -12.14 -5.51
C LEU A 534 -10.05 -10.70 -5.32
N HIS A 535 -9.12 -9.73 -5.28
CA HIS A 535 -9.46 -8.32 -5.20
C HIS A 535 -10.36 -7.92 -6.37
N LYS A 536 -11.51 -7.36 -6.05
CA LYS A 536 -12.45 -6.78 -7.02
C LYS A 536 -12.16 -5.31 -7.17
N ASP A 537 -12.46 -4.76 -8.35
CA ASP A 537 -12.36 -3.32 -8.58
C ASP A 537 -13.10 -2.49 -7.51
N ARG A 538 -12.34 -1.59 -6.88
CA ARG A 538 -12.82 -0.62 -5.89
C ARG A 538 -12.17 0.72 -6.17
N PRO A 539 -12.89 1.83 -5.93
CA PRO A 539 -12.34 3.18 -6.10
C PRO A 539 -11.01 3.44 -5.34
N TRP A 540 -10.78 2.77 -4.20
CA TRP A 540 -9.57 2.93 -3.37
C TRP A 540 -8.43 1.97 -3.70
N LEU A 541 -8.62 0.98 -4.58
CA LEU A 541 -7.52 0.10 -4.99
C LEU A 541 -6.49 0.85 -5.86
N ASN A 542 -6.76 2.11 -6.22
CA ASN A 542 -5.80 2.98 -6.89
C ASN A 542 -5.22 2.31 -8.15
N ILE A 543 -6.12 1.86 -9.02
CA ILE A 543 -5.78 1.14 -10.26
C ILE A 543 -5.24 2.13 -11.29
N PHE A 544 -4.02 1.91 -11.76
CA PHE A 544 -3.41 2.70 -12.82
C PHE A 544 -2.57 1.82 -13.76
N GLU A 545 -1.99 2.41 -14.80
CA GLU A 545 -1.00 1.72 -15.62
C GLU A 545 0.29 2.54 -15.67
N PRO A 546 1.39 2.10 -15.02
CA PRO A 546 2.60 2.90 -14.77
C PRO A 546 3.23 3.55 -16.01
N ARG A 547 2.98 2.99 -17.20
CA ARG A 547 3.55 3.42 -18.49
C ARG A 547 2.61 4.30 -19.31
N PHE A 548 1.31 4.29 -19.00
CA PHE A 548 0.31 4.91 -19.86
C PHE A 548 -0.49 5.99 -19.13
N ARG A 549 -0.81 7.04 -19.88
CA ARG A 549 -1.65 8.13 -19.40
C ARG A 549 -3.11 7.75 -19.56
N ARG A 550 -3.93 8.00 -18.53
CA ARG A 550 -5.40 7.99 -18.69
C ARG A 550 -5.82 8.92 -19.83
N LEU A 551 -6.37 8.35 -20.89
CA LEU A 551 -7.00 9.06 -21.99
C LEU A 551 -8.43 9.42 -21.52
N GLY A 552 -8.72 10.72 -21.55
CA GLY A 552 -9.97 11.29 -21.03
C GLY A 552 -11.20 10.82 -21.78
#